data_AF-A0A4R3MXA0-F1
#
_entry.id   AF-A0A4R3MXA0-F1
#
_cell.length_a   1.000
_cell.length_b   1.000
_cell.length_c   1.000
_cell.angle_alpha   90.00
_cell.angle_beta   90.00
_cell.angle_gamma   90.00
#
_symmetry.space_group_name_H-M   'P 1'
#
loop_
_entity.id
_entity.type
_entity.pdbx_description
1 polymer ?
#
loop_
_entity_poly.entity_id
_entity_poly.type
_entity_poly.pdbx_seq_one_letter_code
_entity_poly.pdbx_strand_id
1 'polypeptide(L)'
;MPDKKLLPSNRARQVVGPLLGPSDSPFKDYLRATDYCTAVMTYTDLEHDREYLAQWRAAFAALMVASDTERERLLTRLRGDHRDDRSPLPALLASRH
;
A
#
# COMPACT_ATOMS: atom_id res chain seq x y z
N MET A 1 -5.50 -15.44 -8.26
CA MET A 1 -6.75 -14.92 -7.69
C MET A 1 -7.20 -13.75 -8.56
N PRO A 2 -8.48 -13.64 -8.93
CA PRO A 2 -8.93 -12.51 -9.75
C PRO A 2 -8.61 -11.19 -9.02
N ASP A 3 -8.18 -10.18 -9.76
CA ASP A 3 -7.90 -8.83 -9.27
C ASP A 3 -9.16 -8.30 -8.56
N LYS A 4 -9.25 -8.50 -7.24
CA LYS A 4 -10.37 -7.97 -6.44
C LYS A 4 -10.22 -6.46 -6.47
N LYS A 5 -11.08 -5.80 -7.25
CA LYS A 5 -11.20 -4.35 -7.24
C LYS A 5 -11.66 -3.94 -5.85
N LEU A 6 -10.84 -3.16 -5.17
CA LEU A 6 -11.21 -2.60 -3.88
C LEU A 6 -12.13 -1.40 -4.16
N LEU A 7 -13.14 -1.19 -3.32
CA LEU A 7 -14.03 -0.03 -3.40
C LEU A 7 -13.80 0.90 -2.20
N PRO A 8 -12.58 1.44 -2.01
CA PRO A 8 -12.29 2.37 -0.92
C PRO A 8 -13.01 3.70 -1.14
N SER A 9 -13.26 4.40 -0.04
CA SER A 9 -13.65 5.81 -0.07
C SER A 9 -12.55 6.67 -0.70
N ASN A 10 -12.92 7.84 -1.20
CA ASN A 10 -11.94 8.82 -1.71
C ASN A 10 -10.94 9.24 -0.63
N ARG A 11 -11.37 9.29 0.64
CA ARG A 11 -10.51 9.63 1.77
C ARG A 11 -9.41 8.58 1.95
N ALA A 12 -9.76 7.29 1.94
CA ALA A 12 -8.79 6.22 2.06
C ALA A 12 -7.77 6.22 0.89
N ARG A 13 -8.22 6.53 -0.33
CA ARG A 13 -7.32 6.68 -1.49
C ARG A 13 -6.37 7.87 -1.37
N GLN A 14 -6.86 9.00 -0.89
CA GLN A 14 -6.04 10.20 -0.67
C GLN A 14 -4.95 9.99 0.38
N VAL A 15 -5.13 9.06 1.31
CA VAL A 15 -4.09 8.68 2.28
C VAL A 15 -2.94 7.94 1.60
N VAL A 16 -3.25 6.96 0.73
CA VAL A 16 -2.25 6.05 0.15
C VAL A 16 -1.47 6.70 -0.97
N GLY A 17 -2.13 7.42 -1.88
CA GLY A 17 -1.50 7.97 -3.09
C GLY A 17 -0.18 8.74 -2.86
N PRO A 18 -0.14 9.71 -1.93
CA PRO A 18 1.08 10.46 -1.63
C PRO A 18 2.22 9.61 -1.06
N LEU A 19 1.90 8.50 -0.40
CA LEU A 19 2.88 7.61 0.27
C LEU A 19 3.58 6.67 -0.71
N LEU A 20 3.15 6.63 -1.98
CA LEU A 20 3.77 5.87 -3.06
C LEU A 20 4.77 6.71 -3.88
N GLY A 21 5.10 7.91 -3.43
CA GLY A 21 6.13 8.78 -4.04
C GLY A 21 7.54 8.17 -3.97
N PRO A 22 8.51 8.71 -4.73
CA PRO A 22 9.92 8.42 -4.49
C PRO A 22 10.31 8.87 -3.08
N SER A 23 11.27 8.17 -2.47
CA SER A 23 11.70 8.42 -1.09
C SER A 23 13.22 8.35 -1.00
N ASP A 24 13.81 9.39 -0.39
CA ASP A 24 15.24 9.45 -0.07
C ASP A 24 15.56 8.75 1.26
N SER A 25 14.54 8.41 2.06
CA SER A 25 14.67 7.62 3.29
C SER A 25 13.59 6.52 3.36
N PRO A 26 13.68 5.49 2.51
CA PRO A 26 12.59 4.53 2.29
C PRO A 26 12.05 3.89 3.57
N PHE A 27 12.94 3.45 4.46
CA PHE A 27 12.53 2.84 5.71
C PHE A 27 11.66 3.78 6.56
N LYS A 28 12.10 5.03 6.78
CA LYS A 28 11.38 6.00 7.62
C LYS A 28 10.04 6.40 7.00
N ASP A 29 10.04 6.64 5.69
CA ASP A 29 8.85 7.10 4.99
C ASP A 29 7.78 6.00 4.91
N TYR A 30 8.17 4.75 4.66
CA TYR A 30 7.22 3.64 4.66
C TYR A 30 6.80 3.21 6.08
N LEU A 31 7.66 3.39 7.10
CA LEU A 31 7.23 3.22 8.49
C LEU A 31 6.11 4.22 8.83
N ARG A 32 6.33 5.50 8.51
CA ARG A 32 5.30 6.53 8.64
C ARG A 32 4.04 6.16 7.85
N ALA A 33 4.17 5.63 6.64
CA ALA A 33 3.03 5.18 5.84
C ALA A 33 2.23 4.07 6.55
N THR A 34 2.91 3.09 7.16
CA THR A 34 2.23 2.03 7.94
C THR A 34 1.51 2.57 9.16
N ASP A 35 2.08 3.55 9.85
CA ASP A 35 1.47 4.20 11.02
C ASP A 35 0.24 5.01 10.62
N TYR A 36 0.31 5.75 9.51
CA TYR A 36 -0.82 6.50 8.96
C TYR A 36 -1.98 5.58 8.57
N CYS A 37 -1.70 4.47 7.87
CA CYS A 37 -2.73 3.48 7.57
C CYS A 37 -3.38 2.94 8.86
N THR A 38 -2.58 2.61 9.86
CA THR A 38 -3.06 2.12 11.16
C THR A 38 -3.96 3.14 11.85
N ALA A 39 -3.52 4.39 11.93
CA ALA A 39 -4.30 5.46 12.54
C ALA A 39 -5.65 5.64 11.84
N VAL A 40 -5.68 5.72 10.51
CA VAL A 40 -6.94 5.90 9.77
C VAL A 40 -7.86 4.68 9.91
N MET A 41 -7.30 3.47 9.93
CA MET A 41 -8.08 2.24 10.19
C MET A 41 -8.77 2.27 11.56
N THR A 42 -8.11 2.80 12.59
CA THR A 42 -8.67 2.92 13.95
C THR A 42 -9.88 3.85 13.99
N TYR A 43 -9.92 4.89 13.15
CA TYR A 43 -10.95 5.94 13.21
C TYR A 43 -11.98 5.88 12.09
N THR A 44 -11.87 4.96 11.13
CA THR A 44 -12.90 4.75 10.10
C THR A 44 -13.88 3.68 10.53
N ASP A 45 -15.17 3.89 10.31
CA ASP A 45 -16.24 2.90 10.51
C ASP A 45 -16.53 2.08 9.26
N LEU A 46 -15.94 2.46 8.12
CA LEU A 46 -16.16 1.79 6.84
C LEU A 46 -15.28 0.54 6.72
N GLU A 47 -15.91 -0.63 6.67
CA GLU A 47 -15.21 -1.93 6.56
C GLU A 47 -14.31 -2.02 5.32
N HIS A 48 -14.78 -1.52 4.18
CA HIS A 48 -14.01 -1.51 2.93
C HIS A 48 -12.76 -0.62 3.00
N ASP A 49 -12.82 0.49 3.76
CA ASP A 49 -11.64 1.33 4.01
C ASP A 49 -10.64 0.61 4.92
N ARG A 50 -11.12 -0.11 5.94
CA ARG A 50 -10.26 -0.93 6.80
C ARG A 50 -9.55 -2.03 6.00
N GLU A 51 -10.27 -2.75 5.16
CA GLU A 51 -9.68 -3.78 4.29
C GLU A 51 -8.64 -3.16 3.34
N TYR A 52 -8.99 -2.08 2.67
CA TYR A 52 -8.09 -1.39 1.75
C TYR A 52 -6.81 -0.92 2.45
N LEU A 53 -6.92 -0.20 3.56
CA LEU A 53 -5.79 0.33 4.31
C LEU A 53 -4.94 -0.80 4.94
N ALA A 54 -5.54 -1.92 5.35
CA ALA A 54 -4.80 -3.07 5.85
C ALA A 54 -3.90 -3.68 4.78
N GLN A 55 -4.40 -3.80 3.55
CA GLN A 55 -3.62 -4.33 2.41
C GLN A 55 -2.49 -3.37 2.03
N TRP A 56 -2.75 -2.06 1.99
CA TRP A 56 -1.73 -1.05 1.73
C TRP A 56 -0.69 -0.95 2.84
N ARG A 57 -1.09 -1.09 4.11
CA ARG A 57 -0.17 -1.21 5.24
C ARG A 57 0.79 -2.39 5.06
N ALA A 58 0.29 -3.55 4.63
CA ALA A 58 1.15 -4.69 4.33
C ALA A 58 2.13 -4.40 3.17
N ALA A 59 1.69 -3.65 2.16
CA ALA A 59 2.54 -3.25 1.05
C ALA A 59 3.67 -2.31 1.46
N PHE A 60 3.38 -1.30 2.29
CA PHE A 60 4.42 -0.42 2.85
C PHE A 60 5.39 -1.18 3.76
N ALA A 61 4.90 -2.15 4.53
CA ALA A 61 5.76 -3.02 5.32
C ALA A 61 6.73 -3.84 4.45
N ALA A 62 6.27 -4.34 3.31
CA ALA A 62 7.15 -5.03 2.36
C ALA A 62 8.19 -4.07 1.74
N LEU A 63 7.81 -2.85 1.39
CA LEU A 63 8.72 -1.83 0.85
C LEU A 63 9.83 -1.43 1.85
N MET A 64 9.55 -1.46 3.16
CA MET A 64 10.56 -1.21 4.22
C MET A 64 11.70 -2.22 4.23
N VAL A 65 11.40 -3.50 3.93
CA VAL A 65 12.35 -4.61 4.09
C VAL A 65 12.94 -5.12 2.77
N ALA A 66 12.37 -4.71 1.63
CA ALA A 66 12.87 -5.06 0.30
C ALA A 66 14.26 -4.45 0.04
N SER A 67 15.10 -5.15 -0.72
CA SER A 67 16.33 -4.57 -1.28
C SER A 67 16.01 -3.43 -2.25
N ASP A 68 16.99 -2.59 -2.61
CA ASP A 68 16.75 -1.42 -3.45
C ASP A 68 16.15 -1.80 -4.82
N THR A 69 16.69 -2.82 -5.49
CA THR A 69 16.19 -3.32 -6.78
C THR A 69 14.77 -3.89 -6.67
N GLU A 70 14.47 -4.66 -5.62
CA GLU A 70 13.14 -5.23 -5.39
C GLU A 70 12.12 -4.13 -5.07
N ARG A 71 12.54 -3.14 -4.27
CA ARG A 71 11.72 -2.00 -3.87
C ARG A 71 11.31 -1.17 -5.07
N GLU A 72 12.20 -0.86 -6.01
CA GLU A 72 11.87 -0.13 -7.24
C GLU A 72 10.83 -0.87 -8.09
N ARG A 73 11.03 -2.19 -8.28
CA ARG A 73 10.09 -3.05 -9.02
C ARG A 73 8.73 -3.11 -8.34
N LEU A 74 8.72 -3.34 -7.03
CA LEU A 74 7.51 -3.42 -6.22
C LEU A 74 6.77 -2.08 -6.24
N LEU A 75 7.47 -0.96 -6.05
CA LEU A 75 6.88 0.38 -6.06
C LEU A 75 6.24 0.70 -7.41
N THR A 76 6.89 0.34 -8.52
CA THR A 76 6.33 0.49 -9.87
C THR A 76 5.02 -0.29 -10.02
N ARG A 77 5.00 -1.53 -9.53
CA ARG A 77 3.80 -2.36 -9.57
C ARG A 77 2.68 -1.80 -8.70
N LEU A 78 2.99 -1.43 -7.46
CA LEU A 78 2.05 -0.87 -6.49
C LEU A 78 1.44 0.44 -6.99
N ARG A 79 2.21 1.32 -7.65
CA ARG A 79 1.66 2.54 -8.28
C ARG A 79 0.61 2.20 -9.35
N GLY A 80 0.86 1.17 -10.15
CA GLY A 80 -0.12 0.65 -11.11
C GLY A 80 -1.37 0.12 -10.43
N ASP A 81 -1.20 -0.72 -9.40
CA ASP A 81 -2.32 -1.28 -8.66
C ASP A 81 -3.16 -0.18 -7.96
N HIS A 82 -2.52 0.84 -7.37
CA HIS A 82 -3.21 2.00 -6.78
C HIS A 82 -4.01 2.79 -7.82
N ARG A 83 -3.40 3.09 -8.98
CA ARG A 83 -4.06 3.84 -10.07
C ARG A 83 -5.30 3.11 -10.60
N ASP A 84 -5.23 1.79 -10.68
CA ASP A 84 -6.28 0.95 -11.25
C ASP A 84 -7.29 0.45 -10.19
N ASP A 85 -7.23 0.97 -8.95
CA ASP A 85 -8.04 0.55 -7.78
C ASP A 85 -7.95 -0.96 -7.47
N ARG A 86 -6.77 -1.56 -7.69
CA ARG A 86 -6.50 -2.98 -7.43
C ARG A 86 -5.87 -3.22 -6.07
N SER A 87 -6.11 -4.42 -5.55
CA SER A 87 -5.41 -4.92 -4.36
C SER A 87 -3.90 -4.98 -4.58
N PRO A 88 -3.07 -4.57 -3.59
CA PRO A 88 -1.62 -4.74 -3.66
C PRO A 88 -1.18 -6.18 -3.31
N LEU A 89 -2.06 -7.03 -2.77
CA LEU A 89 -1.70 -8.37 -2.31
C LEU A 89 -1.12 -9.28 -3.42
N PRO A 90 -1.65 -9.29 -4.67
CA PRO A 90 -1.07 -10.06 -5.76
C PRO A 90 0.38 -9.69 -6.03
N ALA A 91 0.74 -8.40 -5.96
CA ALA A 91 2.11 -7.95 -6.12
C ALA A 91 3.01 -8.50 -5.00
N LEU A 92 2.54 -8.46 -3.74
CA LEU A 92 3.28 -8.98 -2.59
C LEU A 92 3.49 -10.49 -2.63
N LEU A 93 2.50 -11.24 -3.13
CA LEU A 93 2.62 -12.69 -3.29
C LEU A 93 3.61 -13.06 -4.38
N ALA A 94 3.67 -12.28 -5.47
CA ALA A 94 4.64 -12.50 -6.54
C ALA A 94 6.09 -12.20 -6.10
N SER A 95 6.28 -11.29 -5.13
CA SER A 95 7.61 -10.91 -4.61
C SER A 95 8.19 -11.87 -3.57
N ARG A 96 7.49 -12.96 -3.21
CA ARG A 96 7.98 -13.97 -2.23
C ARG A 96 8.78 -15.12 -2.86
N HIS A 97 8.96 -15.10 -4.18
CA HIS A 97 9.63 -16.12 -4.98
C HIS A 97 10.87 -15.55 -5.66
#